data_AF-A0A2B2LTC1-F1
#
_entry.id   AF-A0A2B2LTC1-F1
#
_cell.length_a   1.000
_cell.length_b   1.000
_cell.length_c   1.000
_cell.angle_alpha   90.00
_cell.angle_beta   90.00
_cell.angle_gamma   90.00
#
_symmetry.space_group_name_H-M   'P 1'
#
loop_
_entity.id
_entity.type
_entity.pdbx_description
1 polymer ?
#
loop_
_entity_poly.entity_id
_entity_poly.type
_entity_poly.pdbx_seq_one_letter_code
_entity_poly.pdbx_strand_id
1 'polypeptide(L)'
;MFIPDFSSKEYIILEDLAELLDLDTNYDAMKFVRNRVKETGIKGKVRFDSESDCVEIYSTNGKTLLQVAILVNELIDEEFTFANKREYEQFIGSWKRPKKQKWKVGDVFSISLPNETYFFGQIVELMEDVFPLCVIFNLQLTTLPTKEDIDNADILTALMLNGMVFDDYALKVIFEMEIRGEINENTRRNPVRNVTWSISHLVDFCMEYKLEEKHEFVEKILANRNFVIEYK
;
A
#
# COMPACT_ATOMS: atom_id res chain seq x y z
N MET A 1 -6.10 -14.54 9.17
CA MET A 1 -6.64 -13.25 9.66
C MET A 1 -5.56 -12.18 9.57
N PHE A 2 -5.81 -11.14 8.78
CA PHE A 2 -5.00 -9.92 8.74
C PHE A 2 -5.37 -8.97 9.88
N ILE A 3 -4.37 -8.26 10.38
CA ILE A 3 -4.51 -7.28 11.46
C ILE A 3 -4.39 -5.85 10.91
N PRO A 4 -4.97 -4.84 11.60
CA PRO A 4 -4.80 -3.44 11.21
C PRO A 4 -3.34 -3.04 11.14
N ASP A 5 -2.94 -2.42 10.04
CA ASP A 5 -1.60 -1.91 9.78
C ASP A 5 -1.63 -0.37 9.60
N PHE A 6 -0.61 0.19 8.97
CA PHE A 6 -0.52 1.63 8.70
C PHE A 6 -1.70 2.12 7.83
N SER A 7 -2.15 1.29 6.89
CA SER A 7 -3.11 1.64 5.84
C SER A 7 -4.54 1.28 6.22
N SER A 8 -4.77 0.10 6.79
CA SER A 8 -6.09 -0.40 7.19
C SER A 8 -6.35 -0.32 8.69
N LYS A 9 -7.58 0.02 9.07
CA LYS A 9 -8.06 0.02 10.47
C LYS A 9 -8.77 -1.28 10.85
N GLU A 10 -9.02 -2.15 9.88
CA GLU A 10 -9.85 -3.32 10.05
C GLU A 10 -9.01 -4.57 10.17
N TYR A 11 -9.51 -5.49 11.00
CA TYR A 11 -9.11 -6.89 10.95
C TYR A 11 -9.88 -7.53 9.79
N ILE A 12 -9.23 -8.45 9.07
CA ILE A 12 -9.78 -9.07 7.86
C ILE A 12 -9.56 -10.59 7.89
N ILE A 13 -10.58 -11.37 7.57
CA ILE A 13 -10.45 -12.77 7.16
C ILE A 13 -10.69 -12.80 5.66
N LEU A 14 -9.80 -13.42 4.90
CA LEU A 14 -9.91 -13.55 3.45
C LEU A 14 -9.54 -14.99 3.15
N GLU A 15 -10.54 -15.80 2.80
CA GLU A 15 -10.41 -17.25 2.60
C GLU A 15 -11.41 -17.72 1.54
N ASP A 16 -11.09 -18.79 0.83
CA ASP A 16 -12.04 -19.50 -0.03
C ASP A 16 -12.99 -20.36 0.82
N LEU A 17 -14.02 -19.71 1.37
CA LEU A 17 -14.97 -20.39 2.26
C LEU A 17 -15.88 -21.36 1.50
N ALA A 18 -16.02 -21.21 0.18
CA ALA A 18 -16.77 -22.17 -0.62
C ALA A 18 -16.07 -23.53 -0.64
N GLU A 19 -14.77 -23.54 -0.93
CA GLU A 19 -13.96 -24.75 -0.89
C GLU A 19 -13.94 -25.37 0.51
N LEU A 20 -13.70 -24.56 1.55
CA LEU A 20 -13.58 -25.05 2.92
C LEU A 20 -14.88 -25.62 3.50
N LEU A 21 -16.05 -25.11 3.08
CA LEU A 21 -17.37 -25.53 3.58
C LEU A 21 -18.10 -26.48 2.63
N ASP A 22 -17.47 -26.90 1.52
CA ASP A 22 -18.08 -27.71 0.47
C ASP A 22 -19.40 -27.10 -0.06
N LEU A 23 -19.33 -25.83 -0.47
CA LEU A 23 -20.44 -25.05 -1.02
C LEU A 23 -20.18 -24.61 -2.46
N ASP A 24 -21.26 -24.40 -3.23
CA ASP A 24 -21.18 -24.09 -4.66
C ASP A 24 -20.43 -22.79 -4.99
N THR A 25 -20.59 -21.75 -4.16
CA THR A 25 -20.01 -20.43 -4.42
C THR A 25 -19.59 -19.70 -3.14
N ASN A 26 -18.61 -18.80 -3.25
CA ASN A 26 -18.21 -17.92 -2.15
C ASN A 26 -19.35 -16.99 -1.70
N TYR A 27 -20.29 -16.68 -2.59
CA TYR A 27 -21.50 -15.93 -2.23
C TYR A 27 -22.43 -16.74 -1.31
N ASP A 28 -22.59 -18.04 -1.56
CA ASP A 28 -23.39 -18.94 -0.72
C ASP A 28 -22.70 -19.19 0.62
N ALA A 29 -21.38 -19.40 0.61
CA ALA A 29 -20.56 -19.51 1.82
C ALA A 29 -20.63 -18.24 2.69
N MET A 30 -20.50 -17.06 2.07
CA MET A 30 -20.67 -15.78 2.76
C MET A 30 -22.04 -15.66 3.43
N LYS A 31 -23.13 -16.01 2.73
CA LYS A 31 -24.48 -15.98 3.29
C LYS A 31 -24.63 -16.95 4.47
N PHE A 32 -24.10 -18.16 4.32
CA PHE A 32 -24.13 -19.20 5.34
C PHE A 32 -23.42 -18.70 6.61
N VAL A 33 -22.16 -18.27 6.51
CA VAL A 33 -21.38 -17.76 7.65
C VAL A 33 -22.02 -16.52 8.26
N ARG A 34 -22.50 -15.57 7.44
CA ARG A 34 -23.20 -14.37 7.92
C ARG A 34 -24.43 -14.72 8.76
N ASN A 35 -25.19 -15.75 8.37
CA ASN A 35 -26.34 -16.21 9.15
C ASN A 35 -25.90 -16.89 10.45
N ARG A 36 -24.87 -17.75 10.40
CA ARG A 36 -24.29 -18.39 11.59
C ARG A 36 -23.83 -17.37 12.62
N VAL A 37 -23.13 -16.30 12.21
CA VAL A 37 -22.69 -15.20 13.08
C VAL A 37 -23.87 -14.53 13.81
N LYS A 38 -25.02 -14.37 13.14
CA LYS A 38 -26.23 -13.82 13.76
C LYS A 38 -26.85 -14.80 14.75
N GLU A 39 -26.92 -16.08 14.40
CA GLU A 39 -27.49 -17.14 15.24
C GLU A 39 -26.70 -17.35 16.55
N THR A 40 -25.37 -17.28 16.50
CA THR A 40 -24.51 -17.37 17.70
C THR A 40 -24.55 -16.13 18.58
N GLY A 41 -25.15 -15.03 18.11
CA GLY A 41 -25.25 -13.79 18.87
C GLY A 41 -23.93 -13.03 19.03
N ILE A 42 -22.99 -13.21 18.10
CA ILE A 42 -21.72 -12.44 18.08
C ILE A 42 -22.06 -10.95 17.98
N LYS A 43 -21.57 -10.18 18.94
CA LYS A 43 -21.85 -8.74 19.07
C LYS A 43 -20.84 -7.91 18.29
N GLY A 44 -21.32 -6.82 17.70
CA GLY A 44 -20.48 -5.84 17.00
C GLY A 44 -20.80 -5.77 15.50
N LYS A 45 -20.17 -4.82 14.81
CA LYS A 45 -20.31 -4.67 13.37
C LYS A 45 -19.33 -5.62 12.67
N VAL A 46 -19.88 -6.55 11.90
CA VAL A 46 -19.14 -7.42 10.98
C VAL A 46 -19.65 -7.14 9.58
N ARG A 47 -18.75 -6.84 8.65
CA ARG A 47 -19.08 -6.72 7.22
C ARG A 47 -18.58 -7.96 6.50
N PHE A 48 -19.27 -8.27 5.41
CA PHE A 48 -19.02 -9.44 4.60
C PHE A 48 -19.09 -9.00 3.15
N ASP A 49 -18.09 -9.38 2.39
CA ASP A 49 -18.09 -9.30 0.93
C ASP A 49 -17.72 -10.67 0.35
N SER A 50 -18.07 -10.89 -0.90
CA SER A 50 -17.71 -12.13 -1.60
C SER A 50 -17.24 -11.79 -3.01
N GLU A 51 -16.01 -12.19 -3.29
CA GLU A 51 -15.45 -12.19 -4.63
C GLU A 51 -15.51 -13.61 -5.21
N SER A 52 -15.07 -13.79 -6.46
CA SER A 52 -15.11 -15.10 -7.11
C SER A 52 -14.24 -16.15 -6.40
N ASP A 53 -13.14 -15.71 -5.80
CA ASP A 53 -12.07 -16.55 -5.23
C ASP A 53 -12.02 -16.54 -3.70
N CYS A 54 -12.77 -15.66 -3.03
CA CYS A 54 -12.77 -15.60 -1.58
C CYS A 54 -14.02 -14.95 -0.98
N VAL A 55 -14.21 -15.17 0.31
CA VAL A 55 -15.08 -14.37 1.18
C VAL A 55 -14.21 -13.48 2.05
N GLU A 56 -14.58 -12.20 2.08
CA GLU A 56 -13.91 -11.19 2.88
C GLU A 56 -14.77 -10.83 4.09
N ILE A 57 -14.23 -10.98 5.29
CA ILE A 57 -14.94 -10.68 6.55
C ILE A 57 -14.17 -9.63 7.32
N TYR A 58 -14.85 -8.53 7.65
CA TYR A 58 -14.25 -7.32 8.21
C TYR A 58 -14.81 -6.95 9.57
N SER A 59 -13.94 -6.50 10.48
CA SER A 59 -14.36 -5.73 11.65
C SER A 59 -13.27 -4.77 12.13
N THR A 60 -13.66 -3.62 12.66
CA THR A 60 -12.75 -2.73 13.41
C THR A 60 -12.50 -3.22 14.84
N ASN A 61 -13.26 -4.22 15.31
CA ASN A 61 -13.09 -4.84 16.61
C ASN A 61 -12.45 -6.22 16.48
N GLY A 62 -11.18 -6.33 16.84
CA GLY A 62 -10.44 -7.59 16.74
C GLY A 62 -11.03 -8.72 17.59
N LYS A 63 -11.67 -8.43 18.73
CA LYS A 63 -12.35 -9.46 19.52
C LYS A 63 -13.57 -10.02 18.79
N THR A 64 -14.35 -9.15 18.14
CA THR A 64 -15.47 -9.57 17.31
C THR A 64 -14.97 -10.43 16.15
N LEU A 65 -13.91 -10.02 15.45
CA LEU A 65 -13.41 -10.83 14.33
C LEU A 65 -12.78 -12.15 14.77
N LEU A 66 -12.10 -12.20 15.91
CA LEU A 66 -11.61 -13.47 16.47
C LEU A 66 -12.76 -14.43 16.77
N GLN A 67 -13.88 -13.95 17.32
CA GLN A 67 -15.07 -14.79 17.52
C GLN A 67 -15.60 -15.34 16.20
N VAL A 68 -15.59 -14.54 15.12
CA VAL A 68 -15.99 -15.01 13.79
C VAL A 68 -14.98 -16.03 13.25
N ALA A 69 -13.67 -15.82 13.42
CA ALA A 69 -12.65 -16.79 13.00
C ALA A 69 -12.79 -18.14 13.72
N ILE A 70 -13.08 -18.11 15.03
CA ILE A 70 -13.35 -19.32 15.81
C ILE A 70 -14.59 -20.04 15.27
N LEU A 71 -15.67 -19.31 15.04
CA LEU A 71 -16.89 -19.88 14.45
C LEU A 71 -16.62 -20.50 13.07
N VAL A 72 -15.82 -19.85 12.22
CA VAL A 72 -15.48 -20.41 10.91
C VAL A 72 -14.70 -21.73 11.06
N ASN A 73 -13.69 -21.79 11.93
CA ASN A 73 -12.97 -23.03 12.21
C ASN A 73 -13.89 -24.14 12.73
N GLU A 74 -14.83 -23.81 13.62
CA GLU A 74 -15.84 -24.75 14.11
C GLU A 74 -16.76 -25.27 13.00
N LEU A 75 -17.05 -24.47 11.97
CA LEU A 75 -17.90 -24.87 10.85
C LEU A 75 -17.20 -25.78 9.83
N ILE A 76 -15.87 -25.75 9.77
CA ILE A 76 -15.05 -26.57 8.86
C ILE A 76 -14.39 -27.76 9.57
N ASP A 77 -14.84 -28.08 10.79
CA ASP A 77 -14.31 -29.13 11.66
C ASP A 77 -12.78 -29.05 11.94
N GLU A 78 -12.21 -27.84 11.90
CA GLU A 78 -10.82 -27.57 12.25
C GLU A 78 -10.68 -27.29 13.76
N GLU A 79 -9.74 -27.99 14.41
CA GLU A 79 -9.59 -27.90 15.87
C GLU A 79 -8.94 -26.57 16.30
N PHE A 80 -9.73 -25.69 16.91
CA PHE A 80 -9.20 -24.48 17.54
C PHE A 80 -8.96 -24.68 19.05
N THR A 81 -7.72 -24.96 19.43
CA THR A 81 -7.39 -25.26 20.83
C THR A 81 -7.50 -24.04 21.77
N PHE A 82 -7.69 -24.30 23.06
CA PHE A 82 -7.77 -23.25 24.10
C PHE A 82 -6.46 -22.44 24.23
N ALA A 83 -5.30 -23.09 24.02
CA ALA A 83 -4.01 -22.41 24.02
C ALA A 83 -3.93 -21.37 22.90
N ASN A 84 -4.31 -21.77 21.67
CA ASN A 84 -4.39 -20.88 20.52
C ASN A 84 -5.32 -19.69 20.83
N LYS A 85 -6.51 -19.96 21.38
CA LYS A 85 -7.48 -18.91 21.72
C LYS A 85 -6.90 -17.83 22.64
N ARG A 86 -6.27 -18.23 23.74
CA ARG A 86 -5.74 -17.29 24.73
C ARG A 86 -4.60 -16.46 24.14
N GLU A 87 -3.73 -17.07 23.34
CA GLU A 87 -2.64 -16.37 22.66
C GLU A 87 -3.17 -15.31 21.68
N TYR A 88 -4.15 -15.67 20.85
CA TYR A 88 -4.79 -14.71 19.94
C TYR A 88 -5.52 -13.59 20.67
N GLU A 89 -6.23 -13.89 21.76
CA GLU A 89 -6.89 -12.86 22.59
C GLU A 89 -5.87 -11.88 23.19
N GLN A 90 -4.74 -12.38 23.71
CA GLN A 90 -3.66 -11.55 24.24
C GLN A 90 -3.02 -10.71 23.14
N PHE A 91 -2.72 -11.32 21.99
CA PHE A 91 -2.15 -10.64 20.84
C PHE A 91 -3.05 -9.50 20.37
N ILE A 92 -4.32 -9.79 20.08
CA ILE A 92 -5.30 -8.78 19.63
C ILE A 92 -5.51 -7.69 20.68
N GLY A 93 -5.57 -8.05 21.96
CA GLY A 93 -5.72 -7.10 23.06
C GLY A 93 -4.51 -6.19 23.25
N SER A 94 -3.32 -6.65 22.87
CA SER A 94 -2.06 -5.89 22.97
C SER A 94 -1.69 -5.13 21.70
N TRP A 95 -2.27 -5.51 20.55
CA TRP A 95 -1.96 -4.91 19.25
C TRP A 95 -2.34 -3.43 19.23
N LYS A 96 -1.33 -2.59 19.00
CA LYS A 96 -1.52 -1.17 18.74
C LYS A 96 -1.25 -0.94 17.27
N ARG A 97 -2.30 -0.57 16.55
CA ARG A 97 -2.20 -0.17 15.15
C ARG A 97 -1.08 0.87 15.01
N PRO A 98 -0.10 0.64 14.11
CA PRO A 98 0.96 1.62 13.91
C PRO A 98 0.40 2.91 13.31
N LYS A 99 1.06 4.04 13.59
CA LYS A 99 0.64 5.33 13.06
C LYS A 99 1.24 5.52 11.67
N LYS A 100 0.37 5.72 10.68
CA LYS A 100 0.81 6.09 9.33
C LYS A 100 1.59 7.39 9.30
N GLN A 101 2.58 7.47 8.40
CA GLN A 101 3.22 8.73 8.06
C GLN A 101 2.18 9.70 7.52
N LYS A 102 2.31 10.99 7.85
CA LYS A 102 1.53 12.02 7.18
C LYS A 102 2.31 12.45 5.94
N TRP A 103 1.63 12.48 4.81
CA TRP A 103 2.18 12.90 3.53
C TRP A 103 1.11 13.59 2.70
N LYS A 104 1.50 14.47 1.79
CA LYS A 104 0.64 15.25 0.89
C LYS A 104 1.41 15.71 -0.36
N VAL A 105 0.68 16.27 -1.32
CA VAL A 105 1.28 16.98 -2.45
C VAL A 105 2.18 18.12 -1.94
N GLY A 106 3.36 18.27 -2.56
CA GLY A 106 4.44 19.19 -2.17
C GLY A 106 5.51 18.56 -1.28
N ASP A 107 5.23 17.41 -0.65
CA ASP A 107 6.20 16.73 0.19
C ASP A 107 7.34 16.11 -0.62
N VAL A 108 8.57 16.34 -0.17
CA VAL A 108 9.79 15.69 -0.63
C VAL A 108 10.04 14.44 0.20
N PHE A 109 10.41 13.35 -0.47
CA PHE A 109 10.67 12.06 0.16
C PHE A 109 12.04 11.49 -0.26
N SER A 110 12.58 10.62 0.59
CA SER A 110 13.81 9.87 0.32
C SER A 110 13.52 8.45 -0.15
N ILE A 111 14.32 7.99 -1.10
CA ILE A 111 14.39 6.62 -1.58
C ILE A 111 15.72 6.05 -1.09
N SER A 112 15.68 5.18 -0.10
CA SER A 112 16.90 4.54 0.44
C SER A 112 17.37 3.46 -0.52
N LEU A 113 18.65 3.47 -0.87
CA LEU A 113 19.25 2.48 -1.75
C LEU A 113 20.12 1.47 -0.97
N PRO A 114 20.35 0.26 -1.52
CA PRO A 114 21.18 -0.76 -0.86
C PRO A 114 22.64 -0.35 -0.62
N ASN A 115 23.14 0.61 -1.38
CA ASN A 115 24.52 1.12 -1.29
C ASN A 115 24.69 2.27 -0.28
N GLU A 116 23.77 2.40 0.69
CA GLU A 116 23.79 3.42 1.74
C GLU A 116 23.71 4.87 1.20
N THR A 117 23.18 5.05 -0.01
CA THR A 117 22.86 6.35 -0.58
C THR A 117 21.36 6.54 -0.70
N TYR A 118 20.95 7.76 -1.01
CA TYR A 118 19.57 8.17 -1.16
C TYR A 118 19.34 8.85 -2.49
N PHE A 119 18.23 8.52 -3.14
CA PHE A 119 17.59 9.37 -4.13
C PHE A 119 16.44 10.15 -3.50
N PHE A 120 15.96 11.16 -4.21
CA PHE A 120 14.88 12.02 -3.74
C PHE A 120 13.82 12.22 -4.80
N GLY A 121 12.59 12.37 -4.34
CA GLY A 121 11.46 12.75 -5.19
C GLY A 121 10.52 13.68 -4.46
N GLN A 122 9.55 14.22 -5.20
CA GLN A 122 8.49 15.06 -4.66
C GLN A 122 7.14 14.55 -5.15
N ILE A 123 6.14 14.53 -4.27
CA ILE A 123 4.75 14.26 -4.63
C ILE A 123 4.20 15.53 -5.27
N VAL A 124 3.83 15.47 -6.56
CA VAL A 124 3.39 16.64 -7.32
C VAL A 124 1.88 16.65 -7.56
N GLU A 125 1.24 15.48 -7.48
CA GLU A 125 -0.20 15.36 -7.68
C GLU A 125 -0.72 14.06 -7.02
N LEU A 126 -2.02 14.02 -6.75
CA LEU A 126 -2.74 12.82 -6.33
C LEU A 126 -3.79 12.45 -7.38
N MET A 127 -3.70 11.24 -7.92
CA MET A 127 -4.76 10.67 -8.75
C MET A 127 -5.71 9.83 -7.87
N GLU A 128 -7.01 10.05 -8.06
CA GLU A 128 -8.09 9.39 -7.29
C GLU A 128 -7.88 9.45 -5.76
N ASP A 129 -7.23 10.51 -5.27
CA ASP A 129 -6.88 10.75 -3.87
C ASP A 129 -5.99 9.69 -3.19
N VAL A 130 -5.51 8.67 -3.93
CA VAL A 130 -4.76 7.54 -3.34
C VAL A 130 -3.46 7.20 -4.09
N PHE A 131 -3.30 7.62 -5.34
CA PHE A 131 -2.13 7.33 -6.16
C PHE A 131 -1.27 8.58 -6.36
N PRO A 132 -0.20 8.78 -5.57
CA PRO A 132 0.70 9.91 -5.76
C PRO A 132 1.47 9.82 -7.08
N LEU A 133 1.35 10.87 -7.88
CA LEU A 133 2.28 11.14 -8.99
C LEU A 133 3.48 11.85 -8.41
N CYS A 134 4.66 11.28 -8.66
CA CYS A 134 5.91 11.76 -8.11
C CYS A 134 6.87 12.15 -9.23
N VAL A 135 7.62 13.22 -9.03
CA VAL A 135 8.84 13.49 -9.79
C VAL A 135 10.04 12.96 -9.01
N ILE A 136 11.05 12.45 -9.72
CA ILE A 136 12.32 12.01 -9.14
C ILE A 136 13.40 12.99 -9.57
N PHE A 137 14.20 13.46 -8.62
CA PHE A 137 15.29 14.40 -8.90
C PHE A 137 16.55 13.64 -9.28
N ASN A 138 17.35 14.23 -10.18
CA ASN A 138 18.67 13.75 -10.53
C ASN A 138 19.69 14.10 -9.42
N LEU A 139 19.43 13.64 -8.20
CA LEU A 139 20.18 13.97 -7.00
C LEU A 139 20.39 12.71 -6.17
N GLN A 140 21.65 12.37 -5.93
CA GLN A 140 22.05 11.22 -5.12
C GLN A 140 23.00 11.67 -4.01
N LEU A 141 22.64 11.42 -2.76
CA LEU A 141 23.42 11.86 -1.60
C LEU A 141 23.57 10.71 -0.59
N THR A 142 24.60 10.79 0.27
CA THR A 142 24.76 9.92 1.45
C THR A 142 24.04 10.47 2.69
N THR A 143 23.45 11.66 2.58
CA THR A 143 22.74 12.36 3.66
C THR A 143 21.40 12.89 3.15
N LEU A 144 20.51 13.31 4.06
CA LEU A 144 19.25 13.94 3.67
C LEU A 144 19.51 15.30 3.01
N PRO A 145 18.71 15.69 1.99
CA PRO A 145 18.93 16.89 1.22
C PRO A 145 18.44 18.11 2.01
N THR A 146 18.94 19.28 1.67
CA THR A 146 18.33 20.57 2.00
C THR A 146 17.33 20.98 0.92
N LYS A 147 16.56 22.05 1.17
CA LYS A 147 15.69 22.63 0.13
C LYS A 147 16.50 23.16 -1.05
N GLU A 148 17.65 23.78 -0.78
CA GLU A 148 18.55 24.31 -1.80
C GLU A 148 19.13 23.19 -2.70
N ASP A 149 19.41 22.02 -2.12
CA ASP A 149 19.84 20.87 -2.93
C ASP A 149 18.76 20.43 -3.91
N ILE A 150 17.49 20.40 -3.48
CA ILE A 150 16.36 20.08 -4.36
C ILE A 150 16.10 21.19 -5.37
N ASP A 151 16.22 22.46 -4.96
CA ASP A 151 15.98 23.59 -5.85
C ASP A 151 16.99 23.68 -7.00
N ASN A 152 18.20 23.16 -6.79
CA ASN A 152 19.26 23.10 -7.79
C ASN A 152 19.30 21.77 -8.57
N ALA A 153 18.45 20.80 -8.25
CA ALA A 153 18.41 19.51 -8.91
C ALA A 153 17.42 19.51 -10.08
N ASP A 154 17.86 18.98 -11.23
CA ASP A 154 16.98 18.73 -12.36
C ASP A 154 16.00 17.58 -12.05
N ILE A 155 14.78 17.68 -12.56
CA ILE A 155 13.87 16.52 -12.58
C ILE A 155 14.39 15.48 -13.57
N LEU A 156 14.67 14.27 -13.06
CA LEU A 156 15.12 13.12 -13.84
C LEU A 156 13.95 12.45 -14.59
N THR A 157 12.83 12.23 -13.89
CA THR A 157 11.65 11.54 -14.44
C THR A 157 10.41 11.76 -13.56
N ALA A 158 9.27 11.20 -13.95
CA ALA A 158 8.08 11.07 -13.14
C ALA A 158 7.44 9.67 -13.23
N LEU A 159 6.70 9.29 -12.18
CA LEU A 159 6.02 8.00 -12.09
C LEU A 159 4.91 8.03 -11.03
N MET A 160 3.92 7.15 -11.18
CA MET A 160 2.89 6.94 -10.17
C MET A 160 3.29 5.82 -9.21
N LEU A 161 3.06 6.03 -7.92
CA LEU A 161 3.25 5.03 -6.87
C LEU A 161 1.92 4.71 -6.19
N ASN A 162 1.90 3.61 -5.44
CA ASN A 162 0.82 3.32 -4.51
C ASN A 162 1.04 4.14 -3.22
N GLY A 163 0.06 4.90 -2.75
CA GLY A 163 0.18 5.72 -1.54
C GLY A 163 0.58 4.95 -0.26
N MET A 164 0.35 3.63 -0.22
CA MET A 164 0.72 2.78 0.93
C MET A 164 2.22 2.81 1.24
N VAL A 165 3.08 3.03 0.23
CA VAL A 165 4.54 3.11 0.39
C VAL A 165 4.99 4.30 1.24
N PHE A 166 4.13 5.31 1.38
CA PHE A 166 4.35 6.43 2.28
C PHE A 166 3.73 6.15 3.64
N ASP A 167 2.56 5.51 3.70
CA ASP A 167 1.87 5.20 4.96
C ASP A 167 2.75 4.32 5.89
N ASP A 168 3.49 3.36 5.33
CA ASP A 168 4.34 2.39 6.04
C ASP A 168 5.81 2.80 6.22
N TYR A 169 6.17 4.03 5.82
CA TYR A 169 7.53 4.58 5.87
C TYR A 169 8.55 3.92 4.92
N ALA A 170 8.13 3.09 3.96
CA ALA A 170 9.05 2.59 2.93
C ALA A 170 9.69 3.73 2.12
N LEU A 171 8.89 4.76 1.80
CA LEU A 171 9.35 6.07 1.36
C LEU A 171 9.11 7.10 2.45
N LYS A 172 10.20 7.68 2.95
CA LYS A 172 10.17 8.60 4.09
C LYS A 172 10.03 10.05 3.62
N VAL A 173 8.98 10.72 4.08
CA VAL A 173 8.82 12.17 3.88
C VAL A 173 9.82 12.93 4.76
N ILE A 174 10.49 13.91 4.15
CA ILE A 174 11.57 14.68 4.77
C ILE A 174 11.08 16.07 5.14
N PHE A 175 10.56 16.82 4.16
CA PHE A 175 10.03 18.17 4.34
C PHE A 175 9.07 18.53 3.20
N GLU A 176 8.30 19.59 3.40
CA GLU A 176 7.43 20.19 2.39
C GLU A 176 8.14 21.35 1.68
N MET A 177 7.91 21.47 0.37
CA MET A 177 8.29 22.64 -0.42
C MET A 177 7.30 22.91 -1.57
N GLU A 178 7.48 24.01 -2.28
CA GLU A 178 6.72 24.31 -3.49
C GLU A 178 6.96 23.24 -4.55
N ILE A 179 5.92 22.92 -5.32
CA ILE A 179 5.98 21.91 -6.36
C ILE A 179 7.00 22.35 -7.43
N ARG A 180 7.89 21.45 -7.83
CA ARG A 180 8.96 21.74 -8.81
C ARG A 180 8.59 21.38 -10.25
N GLY A 181 7.47 20.70 -10.45
CA GLY A 181 6.95 20.42 -11.79
C GLY A 181 5.59 19.75 -11.76
N GLU A 182 4.93 19.74 -12.91
CA GLU A 182 3.61 19.15 -13.10
C GLU A 182 3.64 18.08 -14.20
N ILE A 183 2.66 17.18 -14.16
CA ILE A 183 2.52 16.11 -15.15
C ILE A 183 1.52 16.55 -16.22
N ASN A 184 2.01 16.74 -17.45
CA ASN A 184 1.23 17.18 -18.59
C ASN A 184 0.03 16.25 -18.86
N GLU A 185 -1.18 16.82 -18.80
CA GLU A 185 -2.45 16.11 -18.99
C GLU A 185 -2.82 15.91 -20.47
N ASN A 186 -2.23 16.67 -21.38
CA ASN A 186 -2.70 16.77 -22.78
C ASN A 186 -2.28 15.62 -23.69
N THR A 187 -1.73 14.52 -23.14
CA THR A 187 -1.29 13.36 -23.92
C THR A 187 -2.22 12.17 -23.71
N ARG A 188 -2.85 11.73 -24.82
CA ARG A 188 -3.62 10.48 -24.84
C ARG A 188 -2.69 9.32 -24.47
N ARG A 189 -3.01 8.59 -23.39
CA ARG A 189 -2.21 7.50 -22.79
C ARG A 189 -0.89 7.96 -22.16
N ASN A 190 -0.93 8.92 -21.24
CA ASN A 190 0.23 9.28 -20.42
C ASN A 190 0.65 8.10 -19.51
N PRO A 191 1.80 7.45 -19.72
CA PRO A 191 2.23 6.29 -18.93
C PRO A 191 2.41 6.63 -17.44
N VAL A 192 2.78 7.86 -17.10
CA VAL A 192 2.90 8.34 -15.71
C VAL A 192 1.57 8.19 -14.97
N ARG A 193 0.45 8.36 -15.67
CA ARG A 193 -0.92 8.29 -15.12
C ARG A 193 -1.60 6.95 -15.34
N ASN A 194 -0.97 5.98 -15.99
CA ASN A 194 -1.62 4.71 -16.32
C ASN A 194 -0.84 3.49 -15.83
N VAL A 195 0.36 3.68 -15.28
CA VAL A 195 1.22 2.61 -14.77
C VAL A 195 1.62 2.95 -13.34
N THR A 196 1.18 2.15 -12.39
CA THR A 196 1.63 2.20 -11.00
C THR A 196 2.89 1.36 -10.85
N TRP A 197 3.97 1.97 -10.38
CA TRP A 197 5.24 1.30 -10.15
C TRP A 197 5.37 0.87 -8.69
N SER A 198 6.07 -0.25 -8.46
CA SER A 198 6.43 -0.70 -7.12
C SER A 198 7.70 0.01 -6.62
N ILE A 199 7.93 -0.04 -5.30
CA ILE A 199 9.17 0.46 -4.70
C ILE A 199 10.39 -0.28 -5.28
N SER A 200 10.28 -1.59 -5.51
CA SER A 200 11.37 -2.37 -6.09
C SER A 200 11.80 -1.82 -7.45
N HIS A 201 10.86 -1.59 -8.38
CA HIS A 201 11.17 -0.98 -9.67
C HIS A 201 11.77 0.44 -9.52
N LEU A 202 11.32 1.22 -8.53
CA LEU A 202 11.87 2.54 -8.26
C LEU A 202 13.33 2.47 -7.76
N VAL A 203 13.62 1.54 -6.85
CA VAL A 203 14.98 1.31 -6.33
C VAL A 203 15.90 0.82 -7.45
N ASP A 204 15.45 -0.17 -8.23
CA ASP A 204 16.21 -0.71 -9.36
C ASP A 204 16.48 0.39 -10.40
N PHE A 205 15.47 1.21 -10.71
CA PHE A 205 15.65 2.39 -11.57
C PHE A 205 16.74 3.33 -11.04
N CYS A 206 16.68 3.72 -9.77
CA CYS A 206 17.67 4.62 -9.16
C CYS A 206 19.09 4.02 -9.13
N MET A 207 19.21 2.69 -9.00
CA MET A 207 20.49 1.99 -9.04
C MET A 207 21.07 1.89 -10.46
N GLU A 208 20.20 1.81 -11.49
CA GLU A 208 20.60 1.44 -12.84
C GLU A 208 20.61 2.59 -13.87
N TYR A 209 19.94 3.72 -13.63
CA TYR A 209 19.77 4.75 -14.66
C TYR A 209 21.08 5.42 -15.15
N LYS A 210 22.18 5.27 -14.41
CA LYS A 210 23.52 5.74 -14.80
C LYS A 210 24.36 4.67 -15.54
N LEU A 211 23.89 3.42 -15.64
CA LEU A 211 24.60 2.37 -16.34
C LEU A 211 24.61 2.63 -17.85
N GLU A 212 25.67 2.18 -18.53
CA GLU A 212 25.80 2.30 -19.99
C GLU A 212 24.78 1.41 -20.71
N GLU A 213 24.64 0.16 -20.25
CA GLU A 213 23.59 -0.76 -20.68
C GLU A 213 22.49 -0.81 -19.63
N LYS A 214 21.31 -0.30 -19.99
CA LYS A 214 20.14 -0.27 -19.11
C LYS A 214 19.12 -1.30 -19.53
N HIS A 215 18.42 -1.84 -18.55
CA HIS A 215 17.24 -2.64 -18.81
C HIS A 215 16.13 -1.81 -19.44
N GLU A 216 15.27 -2.46 -20.24
CA GLU A 216 14.18 -1.81 -20.96
C GLU A 216 13.24 -1.00 -20.04
N PHE A 217 13.02 -1.47 -18.81
CA PHE A 217 12.15 -0.77 -17.87
C PHE A 217 12.73 0.58 -17.41
N VAL A 218 14.06 0.69 -17.29
CA VAL A 218 14.74 1.93 -16.91
C VAL A 218 14.53 2.99 -17.98
N GLU A 219 14.69 2.61 -19.25
CA GLU A 219 14.44 3.50 -20.39
C GLU A 219 12.96 3.92 -20.47
N LYS A 220 12.04 3.00 -20.19
CA LYS A 220 10.59 3.33 -20.09
C LYS A 220 10.31 4.37 -19.01
N ILE A 221 10.91 4.20 -17.83
CA ILE A 221 10.76 5.18 -16.75
C ILE A 221 11.45 6.49 -17.13
N LEU A 222 12.66 6.51 -17.68
CA LEU A 222 13.33 7.75 -18.12
C LEU A 222 12.49 8.51 -19.16
N ALA A 223 11.86 7.81 -20.10
CA ALA A 223 11.01 8.41 -21.12
C ALA A 223 9.81 9.19 -20.53
N ASN A 224 9.42 8.90 -19.28
CA ASN A 224 8.37 9.65 -18.60
C ASN A 224 8.74 11.12 -18.37
N ARG A 225 10.02 11.48 -18.41
CA ARG A 225 10.48 12.88 -18.33
C ARG A 225 9.84 13.78 -19.39
N ASN A 226 9.48 13.22 -20.55
CA ASN A 226 8.81 13.93 -21.64
C ASN A 226 7.39 14.42 -21.28
N PHE A 227 6.82 13.92 -20.18
CA PHE A 227 5.51 14.33 -19.69
C PHE A 227 5.60 15.31 -18.51
N VAL A 228 6.80 15.73 -18.12
CA VAL A 228 7.01 16.65 -17.00
C VAL A 228 7.25 18.07 -17.50
N ILE A 229 6.46 19.01 -17.01
CA ILE A 229 6.69 20.44 -17.16
C ILE A 229 7.36 20.91 -15.87
N GLU A 230 8.61 21.37 -15.97
CA GLU A 230 9.41 21.78 -14.83
C GLU A 230 9.24 23.28 -14.57
N TYR A 231 9.07 23.64 -13.31
CA TYR A 231 9.02 25.02 -12.86
C TYR A 231 10.44 25.48 -12.51
N LYS A 232 10.79 26.69 -12.95
CA LYS A 232 12.08 27.33 -12.67
C LYS A 232 11.96 28.37 -11.57
#